data_AF-A0A0F8X6E6-F1
#
_entry.id   AF-A0A0F8X6E6-F1
#
_cell.length_a   1.000
_cell.length_b   1.000
_cell.length_c   1.000
_cell.angle_alpha   90.00
_cell.angle_beta   90.00
_cell.angle_gamma   90.00
#
_symmetry.space_group_name_H-M   'P 1'
#
loop_
_entity.id
_entity.type
_entity.pdbx_description
1 polymer ?
#
loop_
_entity_poly.entity_id
_entity_poly.type
_entity_poly.pdbx_seq_one_letter_code
_entity_poly.pdbx_strand_id
1 'polypeptide(L)'
;TLDIYGGCTNCGFTGAVTGFFHTEKIGNRWWFIDPLGNPFRMKAVYALDHNAIGGKNATIAKYGSLDIWADQVVRRMKAWGFNTIGEYSQNRVRPYGTFGGAPPPDSLKLPVIAHKIVSSQALSNSRGWLAEPVKNIIAGVPTSTYGGYRAPLLDVYDPNYAFVVGKSVEELNTDITGGVANKQWIIGVTLDDADEVFGFKGEGTGGKVDYPHPSFLVLTTNPTISGAIDPTVYSKLALRDFLMQRYNNDINALNTAWGSSYTTWDSAGGYATGTGFMDEDCNPSTKLYCGTDMDKDDNADADPDLRNDMDDFLFEFATQYFKTINDELRAVDTNHLLFGPASLGAHSSRERPQILAAGTPYIDAWQFT
;
A
#
# COMPACT_ATOMS: atom_id res chain seq x y z
N THR A 1 -19.85 -0.43 28.95
CA THR A 1 -18.70 -1.14 29.55
C THR A 1 -17.92 -1.80 28.44
N LEU A 2 -16.61 -1.96 28.61
CA LEU A 2 -15.76 -2.63 27.62
C LEU A 2 -15.24 -3.95 28.21
N ASP A 3 -15.05 -4.96 27.37
CA ASP A 3 -14.38 -6.20 27.76
C ASP A 3 -12.84 -6.07 27.73
N ILE A 4 -12.15 -7.21 27.83
CA ILE A 4 -10.68 -7.25 27.82
C ILE A 4 -10.07 -6.77 26.49
N TYR A 5 -10.73 -7.01 25.36
CA TYR A 5 -10.28 -6.57 24.04
C TYR A 5 -10.81 -5.19 23.68
N GLY A 6 -11.57 -4.54 24.56
CA GLY A 6 -12.07 -3.18 24.35
C GLY A 6 -13.34 -3.12 23.52
N GLY A 7 -14.05 -4.23 23.29
CA GLY A 7 -15.37 -4.25 22.68
C GLY A 7 -16.49 -4.04 23.68
N CYS A 8 -17.65 -3.62 23.18
CA CYS A 8 -18.73 -3.08 23.98
C CYS A 8 -19.69 -4.16 24.48
N THR A 9 -19.66 -4.46 25.78
CA THR A 9 -20.49 -5.53 26.39
C THR A 9 -21.94 -5.12 26.67
N ASN A 10 -22.29 -3.86 26.46
CA ASN A 10 -23.63 -3.33 26.72
C ASN A 10 -24.21 -2.53 25.55
N CYS A 11 -23.73 -2.79 24.32
CA CYS A 11 -24.21 -2.12 23.11
C CYS A 11 -25.53 -2.70 22.56
N GLY A 12 -26.06 -3.76 23.17
CA GLY A 12 -27.39 -4.32 22.85
C GLY A 12 -27.41 -5.26 21.64
N PHE A 13 -26.24 -5.61 21.09
CA PHE A 13 -26.07 -6.61 20.03
C PHE A 13 -24.68 -7.23 20.13
N THR A 14 -24.51 -8.41 19.54
CA THR A 14 -23.25 -9.15 19.42
C THR A 14 -23.09 -9.65 17.99
N GLY A 15 -21.85 -9.85 17.57
CA GLY A 15 -21.51 -10.56 16.34
C GLY A 15 -21.11 -12.01 16.63
N ALA A 16 -20.52 -12.68 15.65
CA ALA A 16 -20.00 -14.04 15.79
C ALA A 16 -18.82 -14.11 16.79
N VAL A 17 -18.69 -15.23 17.51
CA VAL A 17 -17.52 -15.49 18.38
C VAL A 17 -16.53 -16.35 17.61
N THR A 18 -15.51 -15.73 17.02
CA THR A 18 -14.49 -16.42 16.21
C THR A 18 -13.17 -16.64 16.95
N GLY A 19 -12.99 -15.98 18.11
CA GLY A 19 -11.71 -15.94 18.80
C GLY A 19 -10.69 -14.96 18.20
N PHE A 20 -11.06 -14.22 17.16
CA PHE A 20 -10.25 -13.19 16.51
C PHE A 20 -11.08 -11.96 16.15
N PHE A 21 -10.43 -10.84 15.91
CA PHE A 21 -11.10 -9.67 15.34
C PHE A 21 -11.58 -10.00 13.92
N HIS A 22 -12.79 -9.58 13.60
CA HIS A 22 -13.33 -9.71 12.23
C HIS A 22 -14.28 -8.56 11.91
N THR A 23 -14.68 -8.45 10.64
CA THR A 23 -15.71 -7.51 10.20
C THR A 23 -17.05 -8.23 10.07
N GLU A 24 -18.12 -7.58 10.51
CA GLU A 24 -19.48 -8.10 10.33
C GLU A 24 -20.42 -6.95 9.98
N LYS A 25 -21.30 -7.17 9.00
CA LYS A 25 -22.38 -6.24 8.68
C LYS A 25 -23.60 -6.58 9.51
N ILE A 26 -23.85 -5.79 10.55
CA ILE A 26 -25.00 -5.98 11.46
C ILE A 26 -26.01 -4.86 11.19
N GLY A 27 -27.16 -5.27 10.64
CA GLY A 27 -28.14 -4.33 10.09
C GLY A 27 -27.57 -3.55 8.92
N ASN A 28 -27.62 -2.22 8.98
CA ASN A 28 -27.14 -1.32 7.91
C ASN A 28 -25.71 -0.79 8.14
N ARG A 29 -24.96 -1.32 9.11
CA ARG A 29 -23.62 -0.83 9.45
C ARG A 29 -22.60 -1.96 9.48
N TRP A 30 -21.41 -1.67 8.98
CA TRP A 30 -20.23 -2.48 9.21
C TRP A 30 -19.67 -2.22 10.61
N TRP A 31 -19.26 -3.29 11.27
CA TRP A 31 -18.63 -3.26 12.59
C TRP A 31 -17.36 -4.10 12.55
N PHE A 32 -16.34 -3.66 13.29
CA PHE A 32 -15.39 -4.62 13.84
C PHE A 32 -16.07 -5.36 14.98
N ILE A 33 -15.85 -6.65 15.06
CA ILE A 33 -16.27 -7.52 16.16
C ILE A 33 -15.01 -8.07 16.80
N ASP A 34 -14.93 -8.01 18.12
CA ASP A 34 -13.78 -8.50 18.87
C ASP A 34 -13.78 -10.04 19.02
N PRO A 35 -12.69 -10.63 19.55
CA PRO A 35 -12.59 -12.08 19.74
C PRO A 35 -13.71 -12.73 20.56
N LEU A 36 -14.42 -11.96 21.40
CA LEU A 36 -15.50 -12.44 22.26
C LEU A 36 -16.90 -12.18 21.66
N GLY A 37 -16.96 -11.66 20.43
CA GLY A 37 -18.22 -11.37 19.73
C GLY A 37 -18.84 -10.02 20.09
N ASN A 38 -18.14 -9.15 20.83
CA ASN A 38 -18.67 -7.84 21.17
C ASN A 38 -18.35 -6.82 20.06
N PRO A 39 -19.28 -5.89 19.76
CA PRO A 39 -19.03 -4.84 18.78
C PRO A 39 -17.91 -3.92 19.24
N PHE A 40 -16.96 -3.70 18.36
CA PHE A 40 -15.73 -2.96 18.60
C PHE A 40 -15.71 -1.69 17.78
N ARG A 41 -15.56 -0.54 18.45
CA ARG A 41 -15.28 0.74 17.80
C ARG A 41 -13.82 1.09 18.05
N MET A 42 -13.01 0.99 17.00
CA MET A 42 -11.59 1.27 17.07
C MET A 42 -11.34 2.76 17.35
N LYS A 43 -10.56 3.04 18.39
CA LYS A 43 -10.02 4.37 18.73
C LYS A 43 -8.54 4.18 18.98
N ALA A 44 -7.75 4.54 17.97
CA ALA A 44 -6.32 4.36 17.96
C ALA A 44 -5.57 5.71 18.00
N VAL A 45 -4.34 5.67 18.50
CA VAL A 45 -3.35 6.73 18.30
C VAL A 45 -2.23 6.15 17.44
N TYR A 46 -1.94 6.85 16.35
CA TYR A 46 -0.84 6.54 15.43
C TYR A 46 0.51 6.93 16.03
N ALA A 47 1.56 6.16 15.73
CA ALA A 47 2.95 6.44 16.11
C ALA A 47 3.17 6.72 17.61
N LEU A 48 2.81 5.76 18.48
CA LEU A 48 3.25 5.77 19.87
C LEU A 48 4.77 5.51 19.95
N ASP A 49 5.54 6.58 19.76
CA ASP A 49 6.99 6.58 19.66
C ASP A 49 7.61 7.63 20.58
N HIS A 50 8.58 7.23 21.42
CA HIS A 50 9.31 8.12 22.29
C HIS A 50 10.15 9.16 21.54
N ASN A 51 10.48 8.91 20.26
CA ASN A 51 11.21 9.83 19.41
C ASN A 51 10.39 11.09 19.10
N ALA A 52 9.06 10.98 19.07
CA ALA A 52 8.17 12.13 18.90
C ALA A 52 8.15 13.08 20.12
N ILE A 53 8.67 12.66 21.28
CA ILE A 53 8.59 13.41 22.55
C ILE A 53 9.99 13.72 23.10
N GLY A 54 10.91 14.13 22.22
CA GLY A 54 12.26 14.58 22.60
C GLY A 54 13.34 13.49 22.56
N GLY A 55 13.04 12.32 21.98
CA GLY A 55 14.02 11.27 21.76
C GLY A 55 14.26 10.35 22.94
N LYS A 56 15.09 9.33 22.71
CA LYS A 56 15.48 8.31 23.69
C LYS A 56 15.99 8.91 24.99
N ASN A 57 16.93 9.85 24.92
CA ASN A 57 17.61 10.39 26.10
C ASN A 57 16.68 11.20 27.00
N ALA A 58 15.83 12.07 26.41
CA ALA A 58 14.84 12.83 27.18
C ALA A 58 13.79 11.91 27.82
N THR A 59 13.40 10.86 27.11
CA THR A 59 12.46 9.85 27.63
C THR A 59 13.06 9.10 28.81
N ILE A 60 14.31 8.64 28.72
CA ILE A 60 14.99 7.98 29.83
C ILE A 60 15.17 8.94 31.01
N ALA A 61 15.52 10.21 30.77
CA ALA A 61 15.66 11.20 31.84
C ALA A 61 14.34 11.42 32.62
N LYS A 62 13.18 11.33 31.95
CA LYS A 62 11.87 11.50 32.59
C LYS A 62 11.32 10.24 33.25
N TYR A 63 11.44 9.08 32.61
CA TYR A 63 10.77 7.83 33.02
C TYR A 63 11.72 6.80 33.64
N GLY A 64 13.04 7.02 33.60
CA GLY A 64 14.06 6.07 34.06
C GLY A 64 14.37 4.95 33.07
N SER A 65 13.38 4.46 32.32
CA SER A 65 13.57 3.51 31.23
C SER A 65 12.52 3.66 30.12
N LEU A 66 12.81 3.08 28.95
CA LEU A 66 11.83 3.04 27.86
C LEU A 66 10.65 2.11 28.15
N ASP A 67 10.84 1.08 28.98
CA ASP A 67 9.76 0.16 29.34
C ASP A 67 8.78 0.82 30.30
N ILE A 68 9.29 1.59 31.28
CA ILE A 68 8.43 2.41 32.16
C ILE A 68 7.69 3.47 31.33
N TRP A 69 8.36 4.08 30.34
CA TRP A 69 7.67 5.00 29.42
C TRP A 69 6.52 4.31 28.68
N ALA A 70 6.76 3.12 28.11
CA ALA A 70 5.76 2.38 27.35
C ALA A 70 4.53 2.04 28.22
N ASP A 71 4.76 1.51 29.43
CA ASP A 71 3.70 1.25 30.41
C ASP A 71 2.87 2.50 30.70
N GLN A 72 3.53 3.64 30.92
CA GLN A 72 2.86 4.90 31.21
C GLN A 72 2.10 5.46 30.01
N VAL A 73 2.59 5.24 28.79
CA VAL A 73 1.88 5.64 27.56
C VAL A 73 0.61 4.81 27.39
N VAL A 74 0.68 3.48 27.55
CA VAL A 74 -0.50 2.62 27.44
C VAL A 74 -1.54 2.96 28.52
N ARG A 75 -1.11 3.19 29.77
CA ARG A 75 -2.01 3.67 30.85
C ARG A 75 -2.70 4.98 30.49
N ARG A 76 -1.97 5.92 29.86
CA ARG A 76 -2.55 7.19 29.38
C ARG A 76 -3.57 6.95 28.27
N MET A 77 -3.27 6.12 27.29
CA MET A 77 -4.21 5.78 26.21
C MET A 77 -5.52 5.22 26.78
N LYS A 78 -5.43 4.27 27.72
CA LYS A 78 -6.60 3.70 28.41
C LYS A 78 -7.36 4.75 29.21
N ALA A 79 -6.67 5.61 29.97
CA ALA A 79 -7.28 6.68 30.75
C ALA A 79 -7.99 7.74 29.88
N TRP A 80 -7.47 8.00 28.67
CA TRP A 80 -8.10 8.89 27.69
C TRP A 80 -9.21 8.23 26.87
N GLY A 81 -9.44 6.94 27.10
CA GLY A 81 -10.50 6.18 26.45
C GLY A 81 -10.13 5.65 25.06
N PHE A 82 -8.86 5.67 24.65
CA PHE A 82 -8.40 4.90 23.49
C PHE A 82 -8.37 3.40 23.84
N ASN A 83 -8.72 2.57 22.86
CA ASN A 83 -8.77 1.11 23.01
C ASN A 83 -7.89 0.39 21.98
N THR A 84 -7.04 1.11 21.26
CA THR A 84 -6.19 0.51 20.22
C THR A 84 -4.85 1.23 20.13
N ILE A 85 -3.81 0.47 19.83
CA ILE A 85 -2.49 0.97 19.43
C ILE A 85 -2.48 1.00 17.90
N GLY A 86 -2.28 2.18 17.31
CA GLY A 86 -2.20 2.34 15.86
C GLY A 86 -0.84 1.94 15.31
N GLU A 87 -0.74 1.99 13.99
CA GLU A 87 0.46 1.75 13.19
C GLU A 87 1.61 2.69 13.60
N TYR A 88 2.83 2.33 13.19
CA TYR A 88 4.08 3.04 13.53
C TYR A 88 4.40 3.15 15.03
N SER A 89 3.58 2.54 15.89
CA SER A 89 3.86 2.45 17.32
C SER A 89 5.01 1.48 17.60
N GLN A 90 5.87 1.85 18.55
CA GLN A 90 7.06 1.08 18.88
C GLN A 90 6.74 -0.31 19.45
N ASN A 91 7.65 -1.27 19.26
CA ASN A 91 7.51 -2.63 19.74
C ASN A 91 7.18 -2.75 21.24
N ARG A 92 7.71 -1.83 22.07
CA ARG A 92 7.52 -1.84 23.53
C ARG A 92 6.10 -1.60 24.01
N VAL A 93 5.24 -0.96 23.20
CA VAL A 93 3.84 -0.74 23.59
C VAL A 93 2.92 -1.89 23.18
N ARG A 94 3.41 -2.85 22.38
CA ARG A 94 2.59 -3.92 21.80
C ARG A 94 2.06 -4.89 22.87
N PRO A 95 0.86 -5.48 22.70
CA PRO A 95 0.23 -6.36 23.68
C PRO A 95 0.80 -7.80 23.70
N TYR A 96 1.87 -8.05 22.94
CA TYR A 96 2.53 -9.34 22.80
C TYR A 96 4.05 -9.19 22.91
N GLY A 97 4.73 -10.29 23.20
CA GLY A 97 6.19 -10.32 23.22
C GLY A 97 6.77 -10.09 21.83
N THR A 98 7.88 -9.36 21.75
CA THR A 98 8.65 -9.16 20.51
C THR A 98 10.09 -9.62 20.68
N PHE A 99 10.70 -10.15 19.62
CA PHE A 99 12.10 -10.62 19.60
C PHE A 99 12.45 -11.62 20.71
N GLY A 100 11.55 -12.57 21.00
CA GLY A 100 11.71 -13.56 22.08
C GLY A 100 11.35 -13.04 23.48
N GLY A 101 10.95 -11.77 23.61
CA GLY A 101 10.52 -11.18 24.87
C GLY A 101 9.17 -11.71 25.36
N ALA A 102 8.90 -11.54 26.66
CA ALA A 102 7.60 -11.84 27.24
C ALA A 102 6.55 -10.75 26.88
N PRO A 103 5.26 -11.10 26.78
CA PRO A 103 4.19 -10.09 26.64
C PRO A 103 4.05 -9.26 27.93
N PRO A 104 3.49 -8.03 27.84
CA PRO A 104 3.15 -7.27 29.03
C PRO A 104 2.01 -7.94 29.83
N PRO A 105 1.82 -7.58 31.11
CA PRO A 105 0.64 -8.00 31.88
C PRO A 105 -0.66 -7.57 31.21
N ASP A 106 -1.75 -8.32 31.42
CA ASP A 106 -3.05 -8.05 30.79
C ASP A 106 -3.60 -6.63 31.09
N SER A 107 -3.26 -6.08 32.26
CA SER A 107 -3.63 -4.71 32.63
C SER A 107 -3.05 -3.64 31.69
N LEU A 108 -2.01 -3.97 30.92
CA LEU A 108 -1.32 -3.13 29.97
C LEU A 108 -1.50 -3.57 28.51
N LYS A 109 -2.40 -4.51 28.23
CA LYS A 109 -2.73 -4.85 26.84
C LYS A 109 -3.79 -3.91 26.28
N LEU A 110 -3.61 -3.57 25.01
CA LEU A 110 -4.56 -2.93 24.12
C LEU A 110 -4.46 -3.66 22.77
N PRO A 111 -5.58 -3.87 22.07
CA PRO A 111 -5.56 -4.29 20.68
C PRO A 111 -4.61 -3.44 19.82
N VAL A 112 -4.01 -4.02 18.80
CA VAL A 112 -3.02 -3.33 17.95
C VAL A 112 -3.22 -3.67 16.48
N ILE A 113 -2.85 -2.72 15.61
CA ILE A 113 -2.63 -2.98 14.20
C ILE A 113 -1.15 -3.29 14.02
N ALA A 114 -0.84 -4.53 13.62
CA ALA A 114 0.52 -4.90 13.28
C ALA A 114 0.87 -4.26 11.94
N HIS A 115 2.10 -3.75 11.79
CA HIS A 115 2.47 -3.06 10.56
C HIS A 115 3.88 -3.40 10.08
N LYS A 116 4.05 -3.37 8.75
CA LYS A 116 5.30 -3.31 7.99
C LYS A 116 5.08 -2.36 6.80
N ILE A 117 6.16 -1.90 6.18
CA ILE A 117 6.11 -1.09 4.96
C ILE A 117 6.88 -1.82 3.87
N VAL A 118 6.21 -2.77 3.20
CA VAL A 118 6.87 -3.70 2.28
C VAL A 118 7.42 -3.00 1.05
N SER A 119 6.72 -2.00 0.52
CA SER A 119 7.18 -1.28 -0.67
C SER A 119 8.42 -0.45 -0.38
N SER A 120 8.49 0.21 0.78
CA SER A 120 9.72 0.90 1.22
C SER A 120 10.91 -0.06 1.35
N GLN A 121 10.70 -1.27 1.89
CA GLN A 121 11.74 -2.30 1.99
C GLN A 121 12.20 -2.78 0.61
N ALA A 122 11.28 -2.96 -0.34
CA ALA A 122 11.57 -3.36 -1.71
C ALA A 122 12.34 -2.29 -2.49
N LEU A 123 11.87 -1.04 -2.43
CA LEU A 123 12.45 0.11 -3.13
C LEU A 123 13.84 0.50 -2.60
N SER A 124 14.07 0.35 -1.30
CA SER A 124 15.36 0.69 -0.68
C SER A 124 16.34 -0.49 -0.61
N ASN A 125 15.87 -1.73 -0.81
CA ASN A 125 16.58 -2.94 -0.42
C ASN A 125 17.21 -2.83 0.99
N SER A 126 16.50 -2.19 1.93
CA SER A 126 17.07 -1.83 3.25
C SER A 126 17.48 -3.02 4.11
N ARG A 127 17.06 -4.23 3.73
CA ARG A 127 17.43 -5.49 4.38
C ARG A 127 18.54 -6.25 3.66
N GLY A 128 18.94 -5.83 2.46
CA GLY A 128 19.96 -6.53 1.66
C GLY A 128 19.55 -7.95 1.24
N TRP A 129 18.25 -8.21 1.10
CA TRP A 129 17.75 -9.51 0.67
C TRP A 129 17.87 -9.73 -0.84
N LEU A 130 17.90 -8.64 -1.60
CA LEU A 130 18.05 -8.66 -3.05
C LEU A 130 19.46 -8.28 -3.46
N ALA A 131 19.86 -8.68 -4.68
CA ALA A 131 21.07 -8.18 -5.32
C ALA A 131 20.95 -6.70 -5.74
N GLU A 132 19.73 -6.26 -6.03
CA GLU A 132 19.36 -4.87 -6.35
C GLU A 132 17.94 -4.57 -5.86
N PRO A 133 17.56 -3.31 -5.60
CA PRO A 133 16.20 -2.97 -5.21
C PRO A 133 15.18 -3.26 -6.32
N VAL A 134 13.92 -3.44 -5.93
CA VAL A 134 12.80 -3.48 -6.89
C VAL A 134 12.72 -2.12 -7.60
N LYS A 135 12.40 -2.15 -8.90
CA LYS A 135 12.40 -0.93 -9.72
C LYS A 135 11.39 0.09 -9.20
N ASN A 136 11.80 1.35 -9.24
CA ASN A 136 10.95 2.50 -8.99
C ASN A 136 10.54 3.11 -10.34
N ILE A 137 9.28 2.93 -10.74
CA ILE A 137 8.74 3.36 -12.04
C ILE A 137 8.98 4.85 -12.27
N ILE A 138 8.78 5.69 -11.25
CA ILE A 138 8.97 7.15 -11.39
C ILE A 138 10.42 7.50 -11.74
N ALA A 139 11.42 6.65 -11.46
CA ALA A 139 12.81 6.95 -11.80
C ALA A 139 13.06 6.95 -13.31
N GLY A 140 12.29 6.19 -14.08
CA GLY A 140 12.39 6.12 -15.54
C GLY A 140 11.52 7.14 -16.30
N VAL A 141 10.61 7.86 -15.62
CA VAL A 141 9.72 8.85 -16.25
C VAL A 141 10.47 10.18 -16.45
N PRO A 142 10.53 10.76 -17.66
CA PRO A 142 11.18 12.05 -17.87
C PRO A 142 10.51 13.19 -17.09
N THR A 143 11.31 14.16 -16.61
CA THR A 143 10.76 15.35 -15.94
C THR A 143 10.05 16.30 -16.90
N SER A 144 10.35 16.23 -18.20
CA SER A 144 9.62 16.90 -19.26
C SER A 144 8.21 16.34 -19.45
N THR A 145 7.99 15.07 -19.07
CA THR A 145 6.71 14.37 -19.17
C THR A 145 5.88 14.54 -17.91
N TYR A 146 6.52 14.38 -16.74
CA TYR A 146 5.88 14.61 -15.45
C TYR A 146 6.74 15.49 -14.55
N GLY A 147 6.39 16.78 -14.51
CA GLY A 147 7.07 17.80 -13.70
C GLY A 147 6.53 17.98 -12.29
N GLY A 148 5.50 17.22 -11.89
CA GLY A 148 4.85 17.30 -10.58
C GLY A 148 5.70 16.79 -9.42
N TYR A 149 5.09 16.68 -8.23
CA TYR A 149 5.75 16.07 -7.07
C TYR A 149 6.05 14.61 -7.37
N ARG A 150 7.28 14.14 -7.10
CA ARG A 150 7.72 12.80 -7.49
C ARG A 150 7.96 11.93 -6.25
N ALA A 151 7.02 11.04 -5.96
CA ALA A 151 7.16 10.00 -4.95
C ALA A 151 7.31 8.60 -5.59
N PRO A 152 7.78 7.59 -4.83
CA PRO A 152 8.04 6.27 -5.37
C PRO A 152 6.78 5.55 -5.84
N LEU A 153 6.86 4.91 -7.01
CA LEU A 153 5.88 3.93 -7.48
C LEU A 153 6.64 2.64 -7.79
N LEU A 154 6.49 1.64 -6.93
CA LEU A 154 7.04 0.30 -7.06
C LEU A 154 6.60 -0.37 -8.37
N ASP A 155 7.54 -1.04 -9.06
CA ASP A 155 7.23 -2.00 -10.13
C ASP A 155 6.67 -3.31 -9.55
N VAL A 156 5.34 -3.43 -9.50
CA VAL A 156 4.63 -4.59 -8.93
C VAL A 156 4.79 -5.87 -9.74
N TYR A 157 5.28 -5.76 -10.98
CA TYR A 157 5.55 -6.88 -11.88
C TYR A 157 7.03 -7.30 -11.86
N ASP A 158 7.89 -6.60 -11.13
CA ASP A 158 9.28 -7.02 -10.93
C ASP A 158 9.30 -8.41 -10.24
N PRO A 159 10.05 -9.39 -10.78
CA PRO A 159 10.09 -10.74 -10.22
C PRO A 159 10.61 -10.78 -8.76
N ASN A 160 11.30 -9.75 -8.30
CA ASN A 160 11.77 -9.64 -6.93
C ASN A 160 10.70 -9.13 -5.95
N TYR A 161 9.58 -8.56 -6.42
CA TYR A 161 8.59 -7.95 -5.53
C TYR A 161 7.95 -8.96 -4.60
N ALA A 162 7.39 -10.06 -5.14
CA ALA A 162 6.77 -11.12 -4.33
C ALA A 162 7.75 -11.72 -3.31
N PHE A 163 9.02 -11.90 -3.71
CA PHE A 163 10.05 -12.38 -2.80
C PHE A 163 10.26 -11.43 -1.61
N VAL A 164 10.35 -10.11 -1.85
CA VAL A 164 10.50 -9.15 -0.75
C VAL A 164 9.28 -9.14 0.15
N VAL A 165 8.07 -9.17 -0.41
CA VAL A 165 6.83 -9.24 0.38
C VAL A 165 6.85 -10.47 1.30
N GLY A 166 7.20 -11.65 0.77
CA GLY A 166 7.34 -12.88 1.56
C GLY A 166 8.38 -12.75 2.67
N LYS A 167 9.55 -12.17 2.38
CA LYS A 167 10.60 -11.90 3.40
C LYS A 167 10.15 -10.88 4.46
N SER A 168 9.38 -9.87 4.08
CA SER A 168 8.82 -8.88 5.01
C SER A 168 7.76 -9.48 5.93
N VAL A 169 6.93 -10.38 5.39
CA VAL A 169 5.96 -11.16 6.17
C VAL A 169 6.67 -12.14 7.11
N GLU A 170 7.73 -12.80 6.66
CA GLU A 170 8.59 -13.63 7.52
C GLU A 170 9.20 -12.80 8.66
N GLU A 171 9.72 -11.60 8.36
CA GLU A 171 10.23 -10.67 9.37
C GLU A 171 9.14 -10.27 10.36
N LEU A 172 7.93 -9.91 9.90
CA LEU A 172 6.80 -9.63 10.78
C LEU A 172 6.50 -10.82 11.71
N ASN A 173 6.45 -12.03 11.15
CA ASN A 173 6.13 -13.24 11.91
C ASN A 173 7.22 -13.59 12.94
N THR A 174 8.49 -13.34 12.62
CA THR A 174 9.63 -13.59 13.52
C THR A 174 9.80 -12.50 14.58
N ASP A 175 9.50 -11.24 14.25
CA ASP A 175 9.50 -10.13 15.19
C ASP A 175 8.49 -10.35 16.34
N ILE A 176 7.37 -11.02 16.03
CA ILE A 176 6.33 -11.38 16.99
C ILE A 176 6.71 -12.70 17.69
N THR A 177 6.90 -12.66 19.00
CA THR A 177 7.31 -13.85 19.77
C THR A 177 6.24 -14.91 19.70
N GLY A 178 6.56 -16.05 19.07
CA GLY A 178 5.62 -17.15 18.85
C GLY A 178 4.72 -16.97 17.63
N GLY A 179 5.07 -16.09 16.68
CA GLY A 179 4.37 -15.91 15.42
C GLY A 179 3.11 -15.05 15.50
N VAL A 180 2.65 -14.57 14.35
CA VAL A 180 1.46 -13.70 14.23
C VAL A 180 0.15 -14.47 14.40
N ALA A 181 0.03 -15.67 13.85
CA ALA A 181 -1.24 -16.38 13.61
C ALA A 181 -2.14 -16.59 14.85
N ASN A 182 -1.56 -16.67 16.05
CA ASN A 182 -2.29 -16.95 17.29
C ASN A 182 -2.45 -15.71 18.21
N LYS A 183 -2.14 -14.50 17.73
CA LYS A 183 -2.15 -13.28 18.54
C LYS A 183 -3.50 -12.56 18.51
N GLN A 184 -4.47 -13.02 19.29
CA GLN A 184 -5.82 -12.45 19.39
C GLN A 184 -5.90 -10.93 19.70
N TRP A 185 -4.81 -10.33 20.19
CA TRP A 185 -4.73 -8.87 20.42
C TRP A 185 -4.35 -8.08 19.16
N ILE A 186 -4.04 -8.74 18.04
CA ILE A 186 -3.87 -8.10 16.74
C ILE A 186 -5.26 -7.98 16.12
N ILE A 187 -5.65 -6.77 15.74
CA ILE A 187 -6.90 -6.55 15.00
C ILE A 187 -6.70 -6.99 13.55
N GLY A 188 -5.58 -6.58 12.98
CA GLY A 188 -5.16 -6.92 11.64
C GLY A 188 -3.73 -6.45 11.36
N VAL A 189 -3.33 -6.69 10.12
CA VAL A 189 -2.01 -6.38 9.60
C VAL A 189 -2.13 -5.36 8.47
N THR A 190 -1.35 -4.28 8.56
CA THR A 190 -1.12 -3.31 7.49
C THR A 190 0.27 -3.56 6.92
N LEU A 191 0.38 -3.92 5.65
CA LEU A 191 1.69 -4.24 5.05
C LEU A 191 2.30 -3.08 4.26
N ASP A 192 1.61 -1.94 4.14
CA ASP A 192 2.16 -0.79 3.43
C ASP A 192 1.56 0.55 3.84
N ASP A 193 2.13 1.62 3.30
CA ASP A 193 1.57 2.97 3.35
C ASP A 193 1.43 3.53 1.93
N ALA A 194 0.36 4.30 1.70
CA ALA A 194 0.05 4.91 0.41
C ALA A 194 1.13 5.89 -0.08
N ASP A 195 2.03 6.37 0.80
CA ASP A 195 3.19 7.18 0.43
C ASP A 195 4.25 6.40 -0.39
N GLU A 196 4.25 5.06 -0.33
CA GLU A 196 5.20 4.20 -1.04
C GLU A 196 4.64 3.62 -2.36
N VAL A 197 3.37 3.91 -2.66
CA VAL A 197 2.65 3.50 -3.87
C VAL A 197 2.04 4.72 -4.55
N PHE A 198 2.91 5.58 -5.09
CA PHE A 198 2.53 6.88 -5.61
C PHE A 198 1.43 6.83 -6.67
N GLY A 199 0.38 7.64 -6.46
CA GLY A 199 -0.83 7.64 -7.28
C GLY A 199 -1.97 6.75 -6.75
N PHE A 200 -1.73 5.90 -5.73
CA PHE A 200 -2.83 5.18 -5.05
C PHE A 200 -3.60 6.06 -4.07
N LYS A 201 -2.93 7.08 -3.54
CA LYS A 201 -3.42 7.95 -2.48
C LYS A 201 -4.57 8.88 -2.90
N GLY A 202 -4.80 9.07 -4.20
CA GLY A 202 -5.89 9.89 -4.70
C GLY A 202 -5.95 10.01 -6.22
N GLU A 203 -7.07 10.56 -6.72
CA GLU A 203 -7.34 10.69 -8.16
C GLU A 203 -6.73 11.96 -8.81
N GLY A 204 -6.06 12.79 -8.00
CA GLY A 204 -5.36 13.99 -8.46
C GLY A 204 -6.24 15.24 -8.61
N THR A 205 -7.54 15.18 -8.27
CA THR A 205 -8.47 16.31 -8.34
C THR A 205 -8.69 16.95 -6.95
N GLY A 206 -8.72 18.29 -6.90
CA GLY A 206 -9.22 19.06 -5.75
C GLY A 206 -8.38 18.99 -4.46
N GLY A 207 -7.10 18.60 -4.57
CA GLY A 207 -6.19 18.34 -3.46
C GLY A 207 -5.08 19.38 -3.26
N LYS A 208 -4.21 19.15 -2.26
CA LYS A 208 -2.92 19.88 -2.14
C LYS A 208 -1.82 19.30 -3.05
N VAL A 209 -2.02 18.07 -3.53
CA VAL A 209 -1.10 17.31 -4.38
C VAL A 209 -1.92 16.67 -5.50
N ASP A 210 -1.57 16.98 -6.74
CA ASP A 210 -2.16 16.36 -7.92
C ASP A 210 -1.43 15.04 -8.18
N TYR A 211 -2.00 13.94 -7.67
CA TYR A 211 -1.49 12.59 -7.85
C TYR A 211 -1.64 12.12 -9.30
N PRO A 212 -0.55 11.67 -9.97
CA PRO A 212 -0.63 11.19 -11.33
C PRO A 212 -1.38 9.86 -11.39
N HIS A 213 -1.90 9.54 -12.57
CA HIS A 213 -2.42 8.22 -12.84
C HIS A 213 -1.28 7.18 -12.86
N PRO A 214 -1.28 6.11 -12.05
CA PRO A 214 -0.16 5.15 -12.04
C PRO A 214 0.12 4.52 -13.41
N SER A 215 -0.92 4.16 -14.18
CA SER A 215 -0.75 3.64 -15.56
C SER A 215 -0.12 4.66 -16.50
N PHE A 216 -0.29 5.97 -16.29
CA PHE A 216 0.41 6.99 -17.07
C PHE A 216 1.91 6.94 -16.76
N LEU A 217 2.28 6.87 -15.48
CA LEU A 217 3.69 6.72 -15.10
C LEU A 217 4.30 5.44 -15.68
N VAL A 218 3.54 4.35 -15.72
CA VAL A 218 3.96 3.10 -16.39
C VAL A 218 4.09 3.31 -17.90
N LEU A 219 3.12 3.94 -18.56
CA LEU A 219 3.16 4.23 -20.00
C LEU A 219 4.34 5.10 -20.39
N THR A 220 4.80 6.01 -19.53
CA THR A 220 5.84 7.00 -19.88
C THR A 220 7.18 6.74 -19.21
N THR A 221 7.36 5.60 -18.57
CA THR A 221 8.65 5.23 -18.00
C THR A 221 9.53 4.61 -19.08
N ASN A 222 10.85 4.85 -18.98
CA ASN A 222 11.82 4.14 -19.78
C ASN A 222 11.68 2.63 -19.53
N PRO A 223 11.56 1.78 -20.57
CA PRO A 223 11.48 0.32 -20.39
C PRO A 223 12.72 -0.29 -19.74
N THR A 224 13.81 0.48 -19.64
CA THR A 224 15.06 0.08 -19.01
C THR A 224 15.60 1.16 -18.05
N ILE A 225 16.10 0.74 -16.89
CA ILE A 225 16.81 1.60 -15.94
C ILE A 225 18.31 1.41 -16.11
N SER A 226 19.01 2.47 -16.51
CA SER A 226 20.47 2.43 -16.70
C SER A 226 21.20 2.15 -15.38
N GLY A 227 22.15 1.22 -15.41
CA GLY A 227 22.98 0.86 -14.26
C GLY A 227 22.38 -0.17 -13.29
N ALA A 228 21.14 -0.62 -13.52
CA ALA A 228 20.56 -1.76 -12.80
C ALA A 228 21.18 -3.08 -13.30
N ILE A 229 21.19 -4.10 -12.43
CA ILE A 229 21.68 -5.45 -12.73
C ILE A 229 20.73 -6.11 -13.74
N ASP A 230 19.44 -6.11 -13.46
CA ASP A 230 18.39 -6.33 -14.43
C ASP A 230 17.78 -4.96 -14.78
N PRO A 231 18.00 -4.45 -16.00
CA PRO A 231 17.53 -3.12 -16.36
C PRO A 231 16.02 -3.06 -16.58
N THR A 232 15.33 -4.19 -16.70
CA THR A 232 13.94 -4.25 -17.18
C THR A 232 12.95 -3.56 -16.21
N VAL A 233 12.08 -2.71 -16.76
CA VAL A 233 10.86 -2.25 -16.07
C VAL A 233 9.70 -3.13 -16.50
N TYR A 234 9.34 -4.08 -15.64
CA TYR A 234 8.36 -5.13 -15.94
C TYR A 234 6.95 -4.59 -16.05
N SER A 235 6.59 -3.56 -15.29
CA SER A 235 5.29 -2.93 -15.41
C SER A 235 5.05 -2.33 -16.80
N LYS A 236 6.08 -1.81 -17.47
CA LYS A 236 5.98 -1.30 -18.85
C LYS A 236 5.73 -2.45 -19.83
N LEU A 237 6.40 -3.59 -19.65
CA LEU A 237 6.15 -4.80 -20.43
C LEU A 237 4.74 -5.35 -20.18
N ALA A 238 4.29 -5.36 -18.93
CA ALA A 238 2.94 -5.80 -18.57
C ALA A 238 1.86 -4.94 -19.24
N LEU A 239 2.07 -3.61 -19.29
CA LEU A 239 1.17 -2.71 -20.03
C LEU A 239 1.17 -3.01 -21.53
N ARG A 240 2.35 -3.20 -22.14
CA ARG A 240 2.45 -3.60 -23.56
C ARG A 240 1.66 -4.88 -23.81
N ASP A 241 1.88 -5.92 -23.01
CA ASP A 241 1.27 -7.24 -23.21
C ASP A 241 -0.26 -7.20 -22.99
N PHE A 242 -0.72 -6.43 -22.02
CA PHE A 242 -2.14 -6.15 -21.79
C PHE A 242 -2.81 -5.51 -23.01
N LEU A 243 -2.18 -4.49 -23.60
CA LEU A 243 -2.71 -3.82 -24.80
C LEU A 243 -2.58 -4.70 -26.04
N MET A 244 -1.48 -5.44 -26.18
CA MET A 244 -1.34 -6.46 -27.23
C MET A 244 -2.49 -7.45 -27.19
N GLN A 245 -2.85 -7.96 -26.01
CA GLN A 245 -3.98 -8.87 -25.88
C GLN A 245 -5.31 -8.17 -26.24
N ARG A 246 -5.54 -6.96 -25.71
CA ARG A 246 -6.78 -6.19 -25.94
C ARG A 246 -7.04 -5.90 -27.42
N TYR A 247 -6.00 -5.52 -28.14
CA TYR A 247 -6.06 -5.14 -29.54
C TYR A 247 -5.71 -6.30 -30.48
N ASN A 248 -5.80 -7.56 -30.01
CA ASN A 248 -5.54 -8.77 -30.82
C ASN A 248 -4.18 -8.76 -31.53
N ASN A 249 -3.17 -8.20 -30.89
CA ASN A 249 -1.81 -7.99 -31.38
C ASN A 249 -1.74 -7.09 -32.64
N ASP A 250 -2.78 -6.30 -32.93
CA ASP A 250 -2.82 -5.35 -34.04
C ASP A 250 -2.48 -3.94 -33.56
N ILE A 251 -1.24 -3.50 -33.84
CA ILE A 251 -0.78 -2.15 -33.48
C ILE A 251 -1.58 -1.04 -34.18
N ASN A 252 -2.16 -1.31 -35.37
CA ASN A 252 -2.97 -0.30 -36.07
C ASN A 252 -4.35 -0.13 -35.42
N ALA A 253 -4.88 -1.17 -34.78
CA ALA A 253 -6.10 -1.07 -34.00
C ALA A 253 -5.88 -0.17 -32.77
N LEU A 254 -4.75 -0.32 -32.06
CA LEU A 254 -4.34 0.60 -30.99
C LEU A 254 -4.19 2.03 -31.52
N ASN A 255 -3.46 2.22 -32.63
CA ASN A 255 -3.26 3.54 -33.23
C ASN A 255 -4.58 4.22 -33.61
N THR A 256 -5.56 3.45 -34.07
CA THR A 256 -6.89 3.96 -34.39
C THR A 256 -7.64 4.40 -33.13
N ALA A 257 -7.59 3.59 -32.07
CA ALA A 257 -8.25 3.88 -30.80
C ALA A 257 -7.63 5.09 -30.09
N TRP A 258 -6.30 5.16 -30.03
CA TRP A 258 -5.59 6.20 -29.28
C TRP A 258 -5.28 7.45 -30.11
N GLY A 259 -5.49 7.42 -31.43
CA GLY A 259 -4.99 8.45 -32.34
C GLY A 259 -3.46 8.54 -32.37
N SER A 260 -2.78 7.45 -32.04
CA SER A 260 -1.32 7.33 -32.00
C SER A 260 -0.73 6.86 -33.34
N SER A 261 0.59 6.67 -33.42
CA SER A 261 1.28 6.27 -34.65
C SER A 261 2.41 5.26 -34.45
N TYR A 262 2.25 4.34 -33.50
CA TYR A 262 3.24 3.31 -33.21
C TYR A 262 3.45 2.36 -34.40
N THR A 263 4.70 2.02 -34.70
CA THR A 263 5.04 1.09 -35.80
C THR A 263 5.12 -0.35 -35.34
N THR A 264 5.47 -0.59 -34.07
CA THR A 264 5.61 -1.92 -33.47
C THR A 264 5.27 -1.87 -31.98
N TRP A 265 4.95 -3.02 -31.39
CA TRP A 265 4.76 -3.16 -29.94
C TRP A 265 6.06 -3.02 -29.15
N ASP A 266 7.18 -3.50 -29.70
CA ASP A 266 8.50 -3.40 -29.10
C ASP A 266 9.17 -2.06 -29.42
N SER A 267 10.40 -1.85 -28.96
CA SER A 267 11.20 -0.67 -29.31
C SER A 267 11.58 -0.68 -30.80
N ALA A 268 11.40 0.46 -31.47
CA ALA A 268 11.78 0.69 -32.85
C ALA A 268 12.44 2.06 -32.99
N GLY A 269 13.72 2.15 -32.61
CA GLY A 269 14.50 3.39 -32.68
C GLY A 269 14.91 3.96 -31.31
N GLY A 270 14.60 3.24 -30.22
CA GLY A 270 15.05 3.56 -28.87
C GLY A 270 14.12 4.51 -28.13
N TYR A 271 14.15 4.44 -26.80
CA TYR A 271 13.27 5.22 -25.93
C TYR A 271 13.33 6.72 -26.21
N ALA A 272 12.16 7.38 -26.19
CA ALA A 272 11.95 8.82 -26.44
C ALA A 272 12.23 9.31 -27.87
N THR A 273 12.85 8.50 -28.75
CA THR A 273 13.19 8.90 -30.14
C THR A 273 12.63 7.97 -31.20
N GLY A 274 12.32 6.74 -30.82
CA GLY A 274 11.84 5.70 -31.70
C GLY A 274 10.37 5.85 -32.06
N THR A 275 9.83 4.79 -32.64
CA THR A 275 8.44 4.71 -33.12
C THR A 275 7.68 3.52 -32.56
N GLY A 276 8.31 2.75 -31.68
CA GLY A 276 7.69 1.62 -31.01
C GLY A 276 6.86 2.05 -29.81
N PHE A 277 5.88 1.23 -29.40
CA PHE A 277 5.12 1.48 -28.17
C PHE A 277 6.03 1.53 -26.94
N MET A 278 7.04 0.65 -26.86
CA MET A 278 8.03 0.68 -25.76
C MET A 278 8.88 1.96 -25.73
N ASP A 279 8.90 2.74 -26.83
CA ASP A 279 9.65 3.99 -26.90
C ASP A 279 8.86 5.18 -26.36
N GLU A 280 7.57 5.01 -26.04
CA GLU A 280 6.68 6.07 -25.58
C GLU A 280 7.18 6.69 -24.27
N ASP A 281 7.45 7.99 -24.32
CA ASP A 281 7.87 8.84 -23.21
C ASP A 281 6.95 10.05 -23.04
N CYS A 282 5.91 10.13 -23.85
CA CYS A 282 5.01 11.24 -23.97
C CYS A 282 5.66 12.58 -24.37
N ASN A 283 6.63 12.56 -25.29
CA ASN A 283 7.24 13.78 -25.79
C ASN A 283 6.41 14.43 -26.92
N PRO A 284 5.97 15.70 -26.77
CA PRO A 284 5.20 16.42 -27.80
C PRO A 284 5.94 16.63 -29.13
N SER A 285 7.26 16.45 -29.14
CA SER A 285 8.14 16.66 -30.30
C SER A 285 8.28 15.41 -31.17
N THR A 286 8.18 14.22 -30.57
CA THR A 286 8.25 12.92 -31.28
C THR A 286 6.87 12.37 -31.63
N LYS A 287 5.82 12.85 -30.93
CA LYS A 287 4.39 12.66 -31.27
C LYS A 287 3.99 11.22 -31.58
N LEU A 288 4.37 10.27 -30.71
CA LEU A 288 3.77 8.94 -30.76
C LEU A 288 2.35 8.97 -30.16
N TYR A 289 2.18 9.57 -28.99
CA TYR A 289 0.92 10.17 -28.48
C TYR A 289 1.13 10.94 -27.17
N CYS A 290 0.49 12.12 -27.01
CA CYS A 290 0.01 12.64 -25.71
C CYS A 290 -1.16 13.59 -25.92
N GLY A 291 -2.29 13.32 -25.26
CA GLY A 291 -3.29 14.34 -24.97
C GLY A 291 -2.67 15.49 -24.16
N THR A 292 -3.34 16.64 -24.12
CA THR A 292 -2.78 17.86 -23.52
C THR A 292 -2.71 17.87 -21.99
N ASP A 293 -3.31 16.91 -21.30
CA ASP A 293 -3.42 16.88 -19.82
C ASP A 293 -3.55 15.42 -19.29
N MET A 294 -2.56 14.57 -19.57
CA MET A 294 -2.50 13.19 -19.00
C MET A 294 -1.87 13.17 -17.60
N ASP A 295 -1.26 14.29 -17.17
CA ASP A 295 -0.54 14.39 -15.91
C ASP A 295 -1.46 14.80 -14.74
N LYS A 296 -2.68 15.29 -15.02
CA LYS A 296 -3.64 15.81 -14.03
C LYS A 296 -5.08 15.46 -14.43
N ASP A 297 -5.96 15.26 -13.45
CA ASP A 297 -7.41 15.04 -13.61
C ASP A 297 -7.85 13.78 -14.38
N ASP A 298 -7.63 12.58 -13.83
CA ASP A 298 -8.28 11.34 -14.31
C ASP A 298 -8.16 11.06 -15.83
N ASN A 299 -7.21 11.69 -16.53
CA ASN A 299 -7.14 11.70 -17.99
C ASN A 299 -8.41 12.29 -18.66
N ALA A 300 -9.06 13.30 -18.06
CA ALA A 300 -10.33 13.85 -18.53
C ALA A 300 -10.27 14.44 -19.95
N ASP A 301 -9.09 14.94 -20.35
CA ASP A 301 -8.83 15.48 -21.68
C ASP A 301 -8.14 14.46 -22.64
N ALA A 302 -7.94 13.22 -22.19
CA ALA A 302 -7.41 12.15 -23.04
C ALA A 302 -8.50 11.55 -23.94
N ASP A 303 -8.06 10.85 -24.99
CA ASP A 303 -8.96 10.02 -25.78
C ASP A 303 -9.71 9.03 -24.86
N PRO A 304 -11.05 8.89 -24.98
CA PRO A 304 -11.83 8.00 -24.13
C PRO A 304 -11.34 6.55 -24.12
N ASP A 305 -10.87 6.03 -25.27
CA ASP A 305 -10.39 4.65 -25.36
C ASP A 305 -9.08 4.48 -24.60
N LEU A 306 -8.18 5.46 -24.69
CA LEU A 306 -6.95 5.47 -23.89
C LEU A 306 -7.26 5.55 -22.39
N ARG A 307 -8.16 6.44 -21.99
CA ARG A 307 -8.54 6.59 -20.58
C ARG A 307 -9.06 5.26 -20.03
N ASN A 308 -9.94 4.60 -20.77
CA ASN A 308 -10.47 3.28 -20.40
C ASN A 308 -9.35 2.23 -20.31
N ASP A 309 -8.42 2.22 -21.26
CA ASP A 309 -7.29 1.30 -21.24
C ASP A 309 -6.35 1.53 -20.05
N MET A 310 -6.10 2.80 -19.68
CA MET A 310 -5.30 3.15 -18.52
C MET A 310 -5.98 2.76 -17.21
N ASP A 311 -7.28 3.02 -17.10
CA ASP A 311 -8.11 2.65 -15.95
C ASP A 311 -8.16 1.12 -15.79
N ASP A 312 -8.42 0.39 -16.88
CA ASP A 312 -8.46 -1.07 -16.85
C ASP A 312 -7.07 -1.65 -16.51
N PHE A 313 -5.98 -1.08 -17.04
CA PHE A 313 -4.64 -1.51 -16.64
C PHE A 313 -4.32 -1.15 -15.18
N LEU A 314 -4.84 -0.03 -14.66
CA LEU A 314 -4.68 0.33 -13.25
C LEU A 314 -5.35 -0.71 -12.35
N PHE A 315 -6.51 -1.23 -12.75
CA PHE A 315 -7.15 -2.34 -12.05
C PHE A 315 -6.24 -3.58 -12.03
N GLU A 316 -5.63 -3.96 -13.16
CA GLU A 316 -4.71 -5.10 -13.21
C GLU A 316 -3.43 -4.87 -12.38
N PHE A 317 -2.83 -3.69 -12.49
CA PHE A 317 -1.66 -3.28 -11.72
C PHE A 317 -1.94 -3.33 -10.21
N ALA A 318 -3.06 -2.74 -9.76
CA ALA A 318 -3.47 -2.78 -8.36
C ALA A 318 -3.83 -4.21 -7.91
N THR A 319 -4.41 -5.03 -8.79
CA THR A 319 -4.71 -6.44 -8.50
C THR A 319 -3.43 -7.20 -8.23
N GLN A 320 -2.39 -7.03 -9.05
CA GLN A 320 -1.08 -7.66 -8.85
C GLN A 320 -0.46 -7.26 -7.50
N TYR A 321 -0.55 -5.98 -7.12
CA TYR A 321 -0.12 -5.47 -5.82
C TYR A 321 -0.85 -6.14 -4.64
N PHE A 322 -2.19 -6.03 -4.59
CA PHE A 322 -2.98 -6.54 -3.48
C PHE A 322 -2.93 -8.06 -3.36
N LYS A 323 -2.96 -8.76 -4.49
CA LYS A 323 -2.86 -10.22 -4.54
C LYS A 323 -1.53 -10.70 -3.97
N THR A 324 -0.42 -10.08 -4.37
CA THR A 324 0.92 -10.46 -3.88
C THR A 324 1.01 -10.31 -2.35
N ILE A 325 0.56 -9.17 -1.83
CA ILE A 325 0.52 -8.92 -0.37
C ILE A 325 -0.36 -9.93 0.36
N ASN A 326 -1.55 -10.18 -0.16
CA ASN A 326 -2.49 -11.12 0.45
C ASN A 326 -1.94 -12.55 0.46
N ASP A 327 -1.44 -13.05 -0.68
CA ASP A 327 -0.99 -14.43 -0.80
C ASP A 327 0.16 -14.73 0.18
N GLU A 328 1.13 -13.83 0.28
CA GLU A 328 2.27 -13.97 1.19
C GLU A 328 1.83 -13.88 2.67
N LEU A 329 0.91 -12.98 3.02
CA LEU A 329 0.37 -12.93 4.40
C LEU A 329 -0.41 -14.19 4.74
N ARG A 330 -1.31 -14.64 3.85
CA ARG A 330 -2.19 -15.79 4.09
C ARG A 330 -1.43 -17.11 4.18
N ALA A 331 -0.20 -17.17 3.66
CA ALA A 331 0.71 -18.30 3.87
C ALA A 331 1.13 -18.48 5.35
N VAL A 332 1.11 -17.41 6.16
CA VAL A 332 1.49 -17.45 7.59
C VAL A 332 0.38 -17.06 8.55
N ASP A 333 -0.66 -16.37 8.08
CA ASP A 333 -1.75 -15.84 8.90
C ASP A 333 -3.09 -15.84 8.17
N THR A 334 -3.97 -16.75 8.58
CA THR A 334 -5.34 -16.86 8.06
C THR A 334 -6.39 -16.25 9.00
N ASN A 335 -5.99 -15.74 10.16
CA ASN A 335 -6.94 -15.37 11.23
C ASN A 335 -7.15 -13.86 11.34
N HIS A 336 -6.12 -13.05 11.08
CA HIS A 336 -6.21 -11.60 11.25
C HIS A 336 -6.63 -10.90 9.96
N LEU A 337 -7.28 -9.75 10.13
CA LEU A 337 -7.70 -8.90 9.03
C LEU A 337 -6.49 -8.36 8.26
N LEU A 338 -6.56 -8.33 6.94
CA LEU A 338 -5.64 -7.58 6.10
C LEU A 338 -6.22 -6.19 5.87
N PHE A 339 -5.51 -5.18 6.35
CA PHE A 339 -5.86 -3.79 6.11
C PHE A 339 -5.22 -3.32 4.81
N GLY A 340 -5.91 -2.41 4.09
CA GLY A 340 -5.32 -1.73 2.94
C GLY A 340 -4.12 -0.85 3.35
N PRO A 341 -3.35 -0.30 2.39
CA PRO A 341 -2.27 0.62 2.68
C PRO A 341 -2.76 1.75 3.60
N ALA A 342 -1.97 2.09 4.61
CA ALA A 342 -2.27 3.23 5.46
C ALA A 342 -2.34 4.52 4.64
N SER A 343 -3.11 5.50 5.11
CA SER A 343 -3.11 6.86 4.57
C SER A 343 -3.67 7.04 3.14
N LEU A 344 -4.57 6.17 2.67
CA LEU A 344 -5.31 6.43 1.42
C LEU A 344 -6.17 7.69 1.57
N GLY A 345 -6.43 8.38 0.45
CA GLY A 345 -7.26 9.59 0.44
C GLY A 345 -6.59 10.85 0.95
N ALA A 346 -5.44 10.77 1.64
CA ALA A 346 -4.81 11.98 2.18
C ALA A 346 -4.44 12.95 1.05
N HIS A 347 -4.86 14.20 1.23
CA HIS A 347 -4.63 15.30 0.29
C HIS A 347 -5.35 15.18 -1.06
N SER A 348 -6.30 14.26 -1.21
CA SER A 348 -7.17 14.17 -2.39
C SER A 348 -8.65 14.30 -2.01
N SER A 349 -9.49 14.67 -2.98
CA SER A 349 -10.92 14.73 -2.78
C SER A 349 -11.62 13.37 -2.92
N ARG A 350 -10.96 12.40 -3.58
CA ARG A 350 -11.47 11.04 -3.87
C ARG A 350 -10.34 10.06 -4.19
N GLU A 351 -10.63 8.78 -4.04
CA GLU A 351 -9.76 7.68 -4.44
C GLU A 351 -10.19 7.06 -5.78
N ARG A 352 -9.21 6.53 -6.53
CA ARG A 352 -9.46 5.89 -7.82
C ARG A 352 -10.28 4.61 -7.63
N PRO A 353 -11.48 4.48 -8.23
CA PRO A 353 -12.35 3.33 -8.01
C PRO A 353 -11.72 2.00 -8.46
N GLN A 354 -10.83 2.02 -9.45
CA GLN A 354 -10.12 0.86 -9.96
C GLN A 354 -9.23 0.22 -8.87
N ILE A 355 -8.59 1.05 -8.03
CA ILE A 355 -7.73 0.59 -6.93
C ILE A 355 -8.57 -0.06 -5.83
N LEU A 356 -9.68 0.59 -5.45
CA LEU A 356 -10.59 0.03 -4.45
C LEU A 356 -11.26 -1.26 -4.95
N ALA A 357 -11.66 -1.32 -6.21
CA ALA A 357 -12.22 -2.51 -6.84
C ALA A 357 -11.20 -3.66 -6.86
N ALA A 358 -9.96 -3.39 -7.28
CA ALA A 358 -8.88 -4.38 -7.33
C ALA A 358 -8.53 -4.96 -5.97
N GLY A 359 -8.55 -4.15 -4.90
CA GLY A 359 -8.26 -4.63 -3.55
C GLY A 359 -9.42 -5.31 -2.83
N THR A 360 -10.67 -5.12 -3.27
CA THR A 360 -11.86 -5.64 -2.59
C THR A 360 -11.83 -7.17 -2.33
N PRO A 361 -11.30 -8.03 -3.22
CA PRO A 361 -11.20 -9.47 -2.95
C PRO A 361 -10.16 -9.86 -1.87
N TYR A 362 -9.26 -8.93 -1.50
CA TYR A 362 -8.07 -9.21 -0.69
C TYR A 362 -8.05 -8.45 0.64
N ILE A 363 -8.64 -7.25 0.67
CA ILE A 363 -8.61 -6.34 1.81
C ILE A 363 -9.88 -6.47 2.64
N ASP A 364 -9.72 -6.65 3.96
CA ASP A 364 -10.83 -6.75 4.89
C ASP A 364 -11.31 -5.37 5.40
N ALA A 365 -10.39 -4.40 5.48
CA ALA A 365 -10.69 -3.03 5.93
C ALA A 365 -9.78 -1.99 5.26
N TRP A 366 -10.38 -0.98 4.65
CA TRP A 366 -9.67 0.15 4.03
C TRP A 366 -9.27 1.21 5.05
N GLN A 367 -8.12 1.86 4.81
CA GLN A 367 -7.54 2.87 5.69
C GLN A 367 -7.45 4.24 5.00
N PHE A 368 -8.40 5.12 5.30
CA PHE A 368 -8.45 6.48 4.76
C PHE A 368 -8.04 7.52 5.82
N THR A 369 -7.55 8.68 5.37
CA THR A 369 -7.15 9.82 6.24
C THR A 369 -7.84 11.13 5.92
#